data_AF-M5RRW8-F1
#
_entry.id   AF-M5RRW8-F1
#
_cell.length_a   1.000
_cell.length_b   1.000
_cell.length_c   1.000
_cell.angle_alpha   90.00
_cell.angle_beta   90.00
_cell.angle_gamma   90.00
#
_symmetry.space_group_name_H-M   'P 1'
#
loop_
_entity.id
_entity.type
_entity.pdbx_description
1 polymer ?
#
loop_
_entity_poly.entity_id
_entity_poly.type
_entity_poly.pdbx_seq_one_letter_code
_entity_poly.pdbx_strand_id
1 'polypeptide(L)'
;MPHEMPNQSPSDAIKEPLRRLAGYLNFSSGTSDPAIFTAWNEVYQQASAGDPLTGPAAWLVLKDWMTETLASLQASQAAFRDTSQAQRVVKILWSDLLPAYVDYHRDLLFHQQPELLFNGFFMGRAADVILALAFAGDAAEASDEEIVDRAIEQLNDYVGYRPVPVLENRRCEPYPHEFVRPIPLYIAGAGISAGPYHNVIEAALEVLRNTHPDILRAASFDLNRVQELSLDPRAFDFDHPVNRRPNYHFGGWDTRSITLDGHYDRFVLRQVTLDALL
;
A
#
# COMPACT_ATOMS: atom_id res chain seq x y z
N MET A 1 22.13 24.25 -2.61
CA MET A 1 22.89 23.52 -1.59
C MET A 1 22.16 22.20 -1.38
N PRO A 2 22.69 21.05 -1.86
CA PRO A 2 22.08 19.78 -1.54
C PRO A 2 22.26 19.55 -0.04
N HIS A 3 21.16 19.43 0.70
CA HIS A 3 21.21 18.92 2.07
C HIS A 3 21.66 17.46 1.96
N GLU A 4 22.92 17.18 2.30
CA GLU A 4 23.33 15.82 2.66
C GLU A 4 22.49 15.42 3.87
N MET A 5 21.41 14.66 3.62
CA MET A 5 20.74 13.93 4.68
C MET A 5 21.78 12.96 5.25
N PRO A 6 21.93 12.84 6.58
CA PRO A 6 22.86 11.89 7.15
C PRO A 6 22.50 10.51 6.60
N ASN A 7 23.41 9.90 5.85
CA ASN A 7 23.21 8.59 5.25
C ASN A 7 23.13 7.57 6.40
N GLN A 8 21.91 7.31 6.88
CA GLN A 8 21.67 6.31 7.91
C GLN A 8 21.93 4.97 7.28
N SER A 9 23.10 4.37 7.51
CA SER A 9 23.38 3.05 6.97
C SER A 9 22.38 2.02 7.50
N PRO A 10 21.89 1.09 6.66
CA PRO A 10 20.95 0.07 7.10
C PRO A 10 21.60 -0.82 8.16
N SER A 11 20.87 -1.17 9.23
CA SER A 11 21.41 -2.10 10.22
C SER A 11 21.62 -3.49 9.64
N ASP A 12 22.44 -4.29 10.31
CA ASP A 12 22.66 -5.69 9.92
C ASP A 12 21.36 -6.51 9.88
N ALA A 13 20.35 -6.16 10.68
CA ALA A 13 19.09 -6.88 10.76
C ALA A 13 18.25 -6.80 9.47
N ILE A 14 18.32 -5.70 8.73
CA ILE A 14 17.53 -5.50 7.49
C ILE A 14 18.29 -5.80 6.21
N LYS A 15 19.57 -6.19 6.29
CA LYS A 15 20.36 -6.54 5.09
C LYS A 15 19.74 -7.71 4.32
N GLU A 16 19.23 -8.72 5.01
CA GLU A 16 18.59 -9.87 4.37
C GLU A 16 17.21 -9.50 3.77
N PRO A 17 16.31 -8.80 4.48
CA PRO A 17 15.10 -8.23 3.88
C PRO A 17 15.39 -7.37 2.64
N LEU A 18 16.37 -6.47 2.68
CA LEU A 18 16.77 -5.64 1.54
C LEU A 18 17.24 -6.49 0.35
N ARG A 19 18.05 -7.53 0.58
CA ARG A 19 18.47 -8.46 -0.48
C ARG A 19 17.30 -9.23 -1.07
N ARG A 20 16.35 -9.67 -0.23
CA ARG A 20 15.13 -10.33 -0.69
C ARG A 20 14.31 -9.41 -1.58
N LEU A 21 14.11 -8.17 -1.17
CA LEU A 21 13.41 -7.16 -1.97
C LEU A 21 14.16 -6.87 -3.27
N ALA A 22 15.49 -6.71 -3.24
CA ALA A 22 16.30 -6.52 -4.44
C ALA A 22 16.16 -7.71 -5.42
N GLY A 23 16.17 -8.95 -4.92
CA GLY A 23 15.93 -10.14 -5.71
C GLY A 23 14.52 -10.18 -6.30
N TYR A 24 13.51 -9.87 -5.50
CA TYR A 24 12.13 -9.77 -5.96
C TYR A 24 11.98 -8.72 -7.07
N LEU A 25 12.50 -7.51 -6.88
CA LEU A 25 12.46 -6.44 -7.87
C LEU A 25 13.20 -6.82 -9.17
N ASN A 26 14.24 -7.64 -9.09
CA ASN A 26 15.07 -7.99 -10.25
C ASN A 26 14.59 -9.22 -11.02
N PHE A 27 13.88 -10.15 -10.37
CA PHE A 27 13.57 -11.46 -10.96
C PHE A 27 12.08 -11.81 -10.99
N SER A 28 11.22 -11.02 -10.33
CA SER A 28 9.76 -11.23 -10.33
C SER A 28 9.09 -10.54 -11.51
N SER A 29 7.87 -10.97 -11.82
CA SER A 29 6.95 -10.33 -12.79
C SER A 29 5.68 -9.79 -12.12
N GLY A 30 5.73 -9.48 -10.81
CA GLY A 30 4.66 -8.75 -10.12
C GLY A 30 3.65 -9.62 -9.36
N THR A 31 4.09 -10.75 -8.80
CA THR A 31 3.29 -11.52 -7.85
C THR A 31 4.06 -11.68 -6.55
N SER A 32 3.72 -10.86 -5.55
CA SER A 32 4.28 -10.96 -4.20
C SER A 32 3.61 -12.07 -3.40
N ASP A 33 4.42 -12.79 -2.64
CA ASP A 33 3.96 -13.62 -1.54
C ASP A 33 3.95 -12.82 -0.22
N PRO A 34 3.35 -13.36 0.86
CA PRO A 34 3.35 -12.68 2.14
C PRO A 34 4.74 -12.36 2.71
N ALA A 35 5.78 -13.14 2.38
CA ALA A 35 7.14 -12.92 2.87
C ALA A 35 7.82 -11.71 2.21
N ILE A 36 7.45 -11.38 0.97
CA ILE A 36 7.84 -10.12 0.32
C ILE A 36 7.21 -8.92 1.02
N PHE A 37 5.92 -8.98 1.37
CA PHE A 37 5.27 -7.91 2.12
C PHE A 37 5.85 -7.76 3.53
N THR A 38 6.18 -8.86 4.22
CA THR A 38 6.91 -8.80 5.49
C THR A 38 8.24 -8.07 5.34
N ALA A 39 9.03 -8.40 4.31
CA ALA A 39 10.30 -7.72 4.06
C ALA A 39 10.13 -6.21 3.77
N TRP A 40 9.12 -5.82 2.99
CA TRP A 40 8.76 -4.41 2.78
C TRP A 40 8.46 -3.70 4.10
N ASN A 41 7.70 -4.35 4.97
CA ASN A 41 7.30 -3.79 6.25
C ASN A 41 8.47 -3.66 7.23
N GLU A 42 9.36 -4.67 7.30
CA GLU A 42 10.56 -4.65 8.14
C GLU A 42 11.53 -3.54 7.74
N VAL A 43 11.80 -3.41 6.43
CA VAL A 43 12.68 -2.35 5.91
C VAL A 43 12.05 -0.97 6.15
N TYR A 44 10.75 -0.83 5.91
CA TYR A 44 10.02 0.41 6.18
C TYR A 44 10.03 0.79 7.67
N GLN A 45 9.79 -0.16 8.57
CA GLN A 45 9.82 0.06 10.01
C GLN A 45 11.17 0.62 10.48
N GLN A 46 12.26 0.09 9.93
CA GLN A 46 13.57 0.59 10.29
C GLN A 46 13.83 2.00 9.73
N ALA A 47 13.41 2.27 8.50
CA ALA A 47 13.59 3.58 7.88
C ALA A 47 12.74 4.69 8.51
N SER A 48 11.55 4.35 9.02
CA SER A 48 10.72 5.30 9.75
C SER A 48 11.22 5.57 11.18
N ALA A 49 12.25 4.84 11.64
CA ALA A 49 12.79 4.94 13.00
C ALA A 49 11.72 4.85 14.11
N GLY A 50 10.58 4.20 13.83
CA GLY A 50 9.44 4.06 14.74
C GLY A 50 8.37 5.16 14.64
N ASP A 51 8.66 6.32 14.04
CA ASP A 51 7.67 7.37 13.79
C ASP A 51 7.87 7.98 12.39
N PRO A 52 7.01 7.63 11.42
CA PRO A 52 7.07 8.12 10.04
C PRO A 52 7.06 9.65 9.90
N LEU A 53 6.56 10.37 10.91
CA LEU A 53 6.43 11.84 10.88
C LEU A 53 7.66 12.57 11.41
N THR A 54 8.65 11.83 11.92
CA THR A 54 9.88 12.39 12.46
C THR A 54 11.08 11.96 11.66
N GLY A 55 11.97 12.91 11.36
CA GLY A 55 13.19 12.63 10.61
C GLY A 55 12.98 12.63 9.08
N PRO A 56 13.87 11.97 8.32
CA PRO A 56 13.76 11.90 6.87
C PRO A 56 12.57 11.01 6.46
N ALA A 57 11.92 11.35 5.35
CA ALA A 57 10.83 10.54 4.83
C ALA A 57 11.29 9.10 4.53
N ALA A 58 10.62 8.12 5.13
CA ALA A 58 11.05 6.72 5.10
C ALA A 58 11.23 6.16 3.68
N TRP A 59 10.40 6.54 2.71
CA TRP A 59 10.57 6.07 1.33
C TRP A 59 11.87 6.58 0.69
N LEU A 60 12.37 7.78 1.04
CA LEU A 60 13.63 8.28 0.52
C LEU A 60 14.80 7.46 1.06
N VAL A 61 14.78 7.16 2.37
CA VAL A 61 15.76 6.28 3.00
C VAL A 61 15.75 4.89 2.36
N LEU A 62 14.55 4.34 2.10
CA LEU A 62 14.39 3.06 1.38
C LEU A 62 14.96 3.09 -0.04
N LYS A 63 14.74 4.18 -0.78
CA LYS A 63 15.30 4.35 -2.14
C LYS A 63 16.82 4.28 -2.10
N ASP A 64 17.46 4.98 -1.16
CA ASP A 64 18.90 5.01 -1.02
C ASP A 64 19.43 3.61 -0.64
N TRP A 65 18.83 2.97 0.36
CA TRP A 65 19.21 1.60 0.76
C TRP A 65 19.05 0.58 -0.35
N MET A 66 17.97 0.66 -1.13
CA MET A 66 17.75 -0.24 -2.25
C MET A 66 18.79 -0.02 -3.35
N THR A 67 19.11 1.23 -3.66
CA THR A 67 20.13 1.60 -4.65
C THR A 67 21.51 1.08 -4.24
N GLU A 68 21.91 1.30 -2.99
CA GLU A 68 23.17 0.79 -2.43
C GLU A 68 23.21 -0.74 -2.41
N THR A 69 22.10 -1.39 -2.04
CA THR A 69 22.00 -2.85 -2.01
C THR A 69 22.16 -3.44 -3.41
N LEU A 70 21.50 -2.87 -4.42
CA LEU A 70 21.63 -3.32 -5.81
C LEU A 70 23.06 -3.15 -6.33
N ALA A 71 23.71 -2.01 -6.05
CA ALA A 71 25.10 -1.78 -6.44
C ALA A 71 26.05 -2.80 -5.77
N SER A 72 25.84 -3.08 -4.48
CA SER A 72 26.62 -4.08 -3.75
C SER A 72 26.43 -5.50 -4.31
N LEU A 73 25.19 -5.88 -4.62
CA LEU A 73 24.86 -7.18 -5.19
C LEU A 73 25.43 -7.34 -6.60
N GLN A 74 25.34 -6.31 -7.44
CA GLN A 74 25.90 -6.33 -8.79
C GLN A 74 27.43 -6.53 -8.78
N ALA A 75 28.13 -5.93 -7.81
CA ALA A 75 29.57 -6.07 -7.66
C ALA A 75 30.02 -7.43 -7.09
N SER A 76 29.16 -8.11 -6.30
CA SER A 76 29.57 -9.26 -5.49
C SER A 76 28.90 -10.59 -5.88
N GLN A 77 27.77 -10.56 -6.60
CA GLN A 77 26.99 -11.75 -6.92
C GLN A 77 26.73 -11.87 -8.42
N ALA A 78 27.16 -13.00 -9.00
CA ALA A 78 26.99 -13.25 -10.44
C ALA A 78 25.51 -13.27 -10.88
N ALA A 79 24.59 -13.68 -10.01
CA ALA A 79 23.15 -13.66 -10.29
C ALA A 79 22.61 -12.24 -10.52
N PHE A 80 23.23 -11.22 -9.92
CA PHE A 80 22.86 -9.81 -10.05
C PHE A 80 23.75 -9.08 -11.07
N ARG A 81 24.35 -9.78 -12.02
CA ARG A 81 25.17 -9.13 -13.06
C ARG A 81 24.37 -8.09 -13.85
N ASP A 82 23.11 -8.41 -14.16
CA ASP A 82 22.14 -7.49 -14.74
C ASP A 82 21.10 -7.11 -13.68
N THR A 83 21.10 -5.83 -13.30
CA THR A 83 20.15 -5.22 -12.37
C THR A 83 19.24 -4.21 -13.06
N SER A 84 19.18 -4.19 -14.39
CA SER A 84 18.44 -3.18 -15.17
C SER A 84 16.96 -3.15 -14.81
N GLN A 85 16.35 -4.33 -14.62
CA GLN A 85 14.97 -4.47 -14.17
C GLN A 85 14.77 -3.80 -12.82
N ALA A 86 15.51 -4.22 -11.79
CA ALA A 86 15.35 -3.65 -10.45
C ALA A 86 15.64 -2.14 -10.41
N GLN A 87 16.66 -1.67 -11.13
CA GLN A 87 16.98 -0.25 -11.23
C GLN A 87 15.84 0.55 -11.87
N ARG A 88 15.21 0.01 -12.93
CA ARG A 88 14.04 0.64 -13.57
C ARG A 88 12.87 0.69 -12.61
N VAL A 89 12.56 -0.40 -11.89
CA VAL A 89 11.47 -0.41 -10.90
C VAL A 89 11.74 0.58 -9.77
N VAL A 90 12.97 0.65 -9.26
CA VAL A 90 13.36 1.63 -8.22
C VAL A 90 13.19 3.07 -8.73
N LYS A 91 13.58 3.35 -9.97
CA LYS A 91 13.39 4.66 -10.58
C LYS A 91 11.90 4.99 -10.68
N ILE A 92 11.10 4.13 -11.30
CA ILE A 92 9.66 4.33 -11.50
C ILE A 92 8.96 4.50 -10.16
N LEU A 93 9.13 3.57 -9.21
CA LEU A 93 8.41 3.61 -7.94
C LEU A 93 8.65 4.92 -7.20
N TRP A 94 9.91 5.24 -6.89
CA TRP A 94 10.21 6.36 -5.98
C TRP A 94 10.31 7.72 -6.66
N SER A 95 10.72 7.78 -7.93
CA SER A 95 10.98 9.05 -8.61
C SER A 95 9.81 9.49 -9.48
N ASP A 96 9.00 8.55 -9.98
CA ASP A 96 7.95 8.85 -10.95
C ASP A 96 6.55 8.60 -10.32
N LEU A 97 6.28 7.39 -9.82
CA LEU A 97 4.96 6.96 -9.33
C LEU A 97 4.54 7.63 -8.02
N LEU A 98 5.36 7.59 -6.96
CA LEU A 98 4.96 8.19 -5.67
C LEU A 98 4.65 9.69 -5.80
N PRO A 99 5.47 10.52 -6.46
CA PRO A 99 5.13 11.92 -6.70
C PRO A 99 3.89 12.11 -7.58
N ALA A 100 3.76 11.34 -8.66
CA ALA A 100 2.59 11.42 -9.54
C ALA A 100 1.30 11.02 -8.82
N TYR A 101 1.36 10.04 -7.90
CA TYR A 101 0.21 9.65 -7.09
C TYR A 101 -0.27 10.78 -6.18
N VAL A 102 0.66 11.53 -5.55
CA VAL A 102 0.29 12.71 -4.73
C VAL A 102 -0.32 13.81 -5.59
N ASP A 103 0.24 14.10 -6.77
CA ASP A 103 -0.30 15.14 -7.65
C ASP A 103 -1.66 14.75 -8.26
N TYR A 104 -1.83 13.49 -8.66
CA TYR A 104 -3.11 12.97 -9.15
C TYR A 104 -4.23 13.13 -8.12
N HIS A 105 -3.92 12.85 -6.84
CA HIS A 105 -4.87 12.92 -5.73
C HIS A 105 -4.82 14.25 -4.96
N ARG A 106 -4.27 15.31 -5.55
CA ARG A 106 -4.07 16.60 -4.87
C ARG A 106 -5.35 17.26 -4.41
N ASP A 107 -6.49 16.96 -5.02
CA ASP A 107 -7.80 17.48 -4.66
C ASP A 107 -8.43 16.70 -3.50
N LEU A 108 -8.15 15.40 -3.46
CA LEU A 108 -8.77 14.46 -2.54
C LEU A 108 -7.94 14.24 -1.26
N LEU A 109 -6.61 14.24 -1.38
CA LEU A 109 -5.65 13.88 -0.34
C LEU A 109 -4.75 15.05 0.09
N PHE A 110 -5.10 16.30 -0.23
CA PHE A 110 -4.31 17.50 0.15
C PHE A 110 -4.03 17.64 1.65
N HIS A 111 -4.85 17.03 2.49
CA HIS A 111 -4.77 17.06 3.95
C HIS A 111 -3.84 15.97 4.50
N GLN A 112 -3.47 14.99 3.68
CA GLN A 112 -2.60 13.89 4.07
C GLN A 112 -1.14 14.29 3.99
N GLN A 113 -0.36 13.85 4.97
CA GLN A 113 1.08 13.87 4.87
C GLN A 113 1.53 12.67 4.04
N PRO A 114 2.36 12.85 3.00
CA PRO A 114 2.83 11.74 2.19
C PRO A 114 3.46 10.60 3.03
N GLU A 115 4.08 10.94 4.17
CA GLU A 115 4.68 10.07 5.21
C GLU A 115 3.70 9.00 5.71
N LEU A 116 2.41 9.31 5.72
CA LEU A 116 1.34 8.41 6.16
C LEU A 116 0.69 7.66 5.00
N LEU A 117 0.83 8.14 3.76
CA LEU A 117 0.29 7.46 2.56
C LEU A 117 1.14 6.24 2.19
N PHE A 118 2.46 6.40 2.21
CA PHE A 118 3.40 5.45 1.60
C PHE A 118 4.08 4.56 2.62
N ASN A 119 3.31 3.67 3.25
CA ASN A 119 3.86 2.63 4.12
C ASN A 119 4.49 1.48 3.32
N GLY A 120 5.16 0.56 4.02
CA GLY A 120 5.83 -0.60 3.39
C GLY A 120 4.90 -1.44 2.53
N PHE A 121 3.67 -1.71 2.99
CA PHE A 121 2.70 -2.50 2.23
C PHE A 121 2.18 -1.76 0.98
N PHE A 122 1.96 -0.45 1.06
CA PHE A 122 1.62 0.36 -0.10
C PHE A 122 2.72 0.28 -1.17
N MET A 123 3.99 0.46 -0.76
CA MET A 123 5.12 0.33 -1.69
C MET A 123 5.25 -1.09 -2.27
N GLY A 124 4.95 -2.13 -1.50
CA GLY A 124 4.88 -3.50 -2.00
C GLY A 124 3.80 -3.68 -3.08
N ARG A 125 2.60 -3.15 -2.85
CA ARG A 125 1.50 -3.18 -3.84
C ARG A 125 1.84 -2.39 -5.10
N ALA A 126 2.47 -1.23 -4.93
CA ALA A 126 2.93 -0.42 -6.05
C ALA A 126 4.02 -1.15 -6.86
N ALA A 127 4.96 -1.83 -6.19
CA ALA A 127 5.97 -2.65 -6.85
C ALA A 127 5.38 -3.83 -7.63
N ASP A 128 4.38 -4.53 -7.08
CA ASP A 128 3.64 -5.59 -7.79
C ASP A 128 3.06 -5.05 -9.11
N VAL A 129 2.37 -3.91 -9.04
CA VAL A 129 1.72 -3.29 -10.20
C VAL A 129 2.74 -2.84 -11.24
N ILE A 130 3.83 -2.18 -10.84
CA ILE A 130 4.91 -1.78 -11.76
C ILE A 130 5.52 -3.00 -12.42
N LEU A 131 5.84 -4.06 -11.66
CA LEU A 131 6.45 -5.27 -12.19
C LEU A 131 5.53 -5.97 -13.19
N ALA A 132 4.24 -6.07 -12.88
CA ALA A 132 3.26 -6.65 -13.79
C ALA A 132 3.11 -5.81 -15.07
N LEU A 133 3.07 -4.49 -14.96
CA LEU A 133 2.91 -3.59 -16.11
C LEU A 133 4.16 -3.49 -16.99
N ALA A 134 5.35 -3.55 -16.40
CA ALA A 134 6.60 -3.31 -17.11
C ALA A 134 7.29 -4.60 -17.58
N PHE A 135 7.01 -5.74 -16.93
CA PHE A 135 7.76 -6.99 -17.13
C PHE A 135 6.89 -8.25 -17.26
N ALA A 136 5.56 -8.17 -17.12
CA ALA A 136 4.67 -9.29 -17.43
C ALA A 136 4.02 -9.14 -18.82
N GLY A 137 3.97 -10.25 -19.58
CA GLY A 137 3.34 -10.29 -20.91
C GLY A 137 4.10 -9.51 -22.01
N ASP A 138 3.39 -9.05 -23.04
CA ASP A 138 3.95 -8.31 -24.20
C ASP A 138 4.26 -6.83 -23.89
N ALA A 139 4.28 -6.43 -22.62
CA ALA A 139 4.36 -5.03 -22.18
C ALA A 139 5.77 -4.42 -22.23
N ALA A 140 6.74 -5.08 -22.86
CA ALA A 140 8.14 -4.68 -22.91
C ALA A 140 8.39 -3.31 -23.58
N GLU A 141 7.40 -2.76 -24.29
CA GLU A 141 7.50 -1.49 -25.03
C GLU A 141 6.86 -0.29 -24.33
N ALA A 142 6.18 -0.46 -23.19
CA ALA A 142 5.54 0.66 -22.50
C ALA A 142 6.59 1.63 -21.91
N SER A 143 6.39 2.92 -22.16
CA SER A 143 7.19 3.98 -21.54
C SER A 143 6.96 4.07 -20.03
N ASP A 144 7.91 4.65 -19.31
CA ASP A 144 7.78 4.81 -17.84
C ASP A 144 6.57 5.69 -17.47
N GLU A 145 6.24 6.69 -18.31
CA GLU A 145 5.06 7.56 -18.13
C GLU A 145 3.75 6.75 -18.26
N GLU A 146 3.62 5.92 -19.31
CA GLU A 146 2.45 5.05 -19.48
C GLU A 146 2.33 4.01 -18.36
N ILE A 147 3.46 3.51 -17.83
CA ILE A 147 3.46 2.61 -16.68
C ILE A 147 2.92 3.33 -15.44
N VAL A 148 3.35 4.56 -15.18
CA VAL A 148 2.88 5.36 -14.03
C VAL A 148 1.39 5.61 -14.11
N ASP A 149 0.89 6.10 -15.24
CA ASP A 149 -0.53 6.39 -15.43
C ASP A 149 -1.40 5.13 -15.19
N ARG A 150 -1.02 4.01 -15.82
CA ARG A 150 -1.71 2.72 -15.63
C ARG A 150 -1.57 2.17 -14.22
N ALA A 151 -0.44 2.42 -13.56
CA ALA A 151 -0.23 2.00 -12.18
C ALA A 151 -1.16 2.75 -11.22
N ILE A 152 -1.32 4.07 -11.40
CA ILE A 152 -2.27 4.86 -10.62
C ILE A 152 -3.69 4.34 -10.83
N GLU A 153 -4.10 4.08 -12.08
CA GLU A 153 -5.41 3.51 -12.40
C GLU A 153 -5.65 2.14 -11.74
N GLN A 154 -4.66 1.24 -11.74
CA GLN A 154 -4.77 -0.09 -11.12
C GLN A 154 -4.76 -0.03 -9.59
N LEU A 155 -3.96 0.85 -9.00
CA LEU A 155 -3.90 1.05 -7.56
C LEU A 155 -5.21 1.67 -7.04
N ASN A 156 -5.83 2.57 -7.81
CA ASN A 156 -7.09 3.24 -7.50
C ASN A 156 -8.30 2.30 -7.65
N ASP A 157 -8.38 1.30 -6.77
CA ASP A 157 -9.39 0.25 -6.84
C ASP A 157 -10.56 0.45 -5.86
N TYR A 158 -10.51 1.47 -4.99
CA TYR A 158 -11.49 1.73 -3.93
C TYR A 158 -12.15 3.10 -4.02
N VAL A 159 -13.48 3.15 -3.97
CA VAL A 159 -14.28 4.40 -3.90
C VAL A 159 -15.21 4.45 -2.68
N GLY A 160 -15.46 3.32 -2.02
CA GLY A 160 -16.44 3.20 -0.94
C GLY A 160 -17.89 3.33 -1.43
N TYR A 161 -18.81 3.75 -0.55
CA TYR A 161 -20.20 3.95 -0.94
C TYR A 161 -20.33 5.21 -1.80
N ARG A 162 -20.49 5.00 -3.11
CA ARG A 162 -20.69 6.08 -4.08
C ARG A 162 -21.94 5.84 -4.92
N PRO A 163 -23.10 6.43 -4.56
CA PRO A 163 -24.29 6.32 -5.39
C PRO A 163 -24.07 7.11 -6.68
N VAL A 164 -24.21 6.43 -7.81
CA VAL A 164 -24.10 7.05 -9.13
C VAL A 164 -25.50 7.15 -9.74
N PRO A 165 -25.89 8.30 -10.32
CA PRO A 165 -27.20 8.43 -10.94
C PRO A 165 -27.40 7.40 -12.04
N VAL A 166 -28.54 6.69 -12.01
CA VAL A 166 -28.99 5.88 -13.13
C VAL A 166 -29.88 6.77 -13.98
N LEU A 167 -29.42 7.12 -15.18
CA LEU A 167 -30.23 7.84 -16.16
C LEU A 167 -31.01 6.82 -16.99
N GLU A 168 -32.15 7.22 -17.55
CA GLU A 168 -33.07 6.33 -18.27
C GLU A 168 -32.38 5.46 -19.35
N ASN A 169 -31.29 5.95 -19.94
CA ASN A 169 -30.57 5.28 -21.05
C ASN A 169 -29.12 4.89 -20.75
N ARG A 170 -28.59 5.13 -19.53
CA ARG A 170 -27.21 4.74 -19.17
C ARG A 170 -27.00 4.61 -17.67
N ARG A 171 -26.22 3.59 -17.28
CA ARG A 171 -25.56 3.57 -15.98
C ARG A 171 -24.36 4.51 -16.03
N CYS A 172 -24.33 5.48 -15.13
CA CYS A 172 -23.14 6.26 -14.88
C CYS A 172 -22.22 5.45 -13.94
N GLU A 173 -20.91 5.59 -14.12
CA GLU A 173 -19.89 5.05 -13.23
C GLU A 173 -19.25 6.21 -12.44
N PRO A 174 -18.66 5.95 -11.26
CA PRO A 174 -17.91 6.98 -10.54
C PRO A 174 -16.74 7.49 -11.40
N TYR A 175 -16.34 8.75 -11.20
CA TYR A 175 -15.20 9.28 -11.95
C TYR A 175 -13.89 8.60 -11.49
N PRO A 176 -12.93 8.37 -12.39
CA PRO A 176 -11.65 7.73 -12.04
C PRO A 176 -10.92 8.40 -10.86
N HIS A 177 -10.95 9.73 -10.78
CA HIS A 177 -10.30 10.50 -9.70
C HIS A 177 -10.99 10.37 -8.33
N GLU A 178 -12.19 9.79 -8.25
CA GLU A 178 -12.85 9.52 -6.97
C GLU A 178 -12.32 8.23 -6.31
N PHE A 179 -11.69 7.35 -7.09
CA PHE A 179 -11.06 6.13 -6.61
C PHE A 179 -9.69 6.44 -6.02
N VAL A 180 -9.33 5.71 -4.96
CA VAL A 180 -8.02 5.76 -4.32
C VAL A 180 -7.53 4.35 -4.06
N ARG A 181 -6.23 4.19 -3.85
CA ARG A 181 -5.71 3.00 -3.18
C ARG A 181 -5.92 3.15 -1.68
N PRO A 182 -6.68 2.26 -1.02
CA PRO A 182 -6.74 2.29 0.44
C PRO A 182 -5.40 1.80 0.99
N ILE A 183 -4.92 2.42 2.07
CA ILE A 183 -3.58 2.17 2.61
C ILE A 183 -3.61 0.85 3.40
N PRO A 184 -2.85 -0.19 3.01
CA PRO A 184 -2.92 -1.47 3.72
C PRO A 184 -2.34 -1.35 5.13
N LEU A 185 -3.10 -1.76 6.14
CA LEU A 185 -2.69 -1.81 7.55
C LEU A 185 -2.44 -3.24 8.04
N TYR A 186 -3.01 -4.24 7.37
CA TYR A 186 -2.74 -5.66 7.61
C TYR A 186 -2.86 -6.42 6.29
N ILE A 187 -1.95 -7.35 6.06
CA ILE A 187 -2.01 -8.31 4.94
C ILE A 187 -1.92 -9.73 5.52
N ALA A 188 -2.81 -10.61 5.07
CA ALA A 188 -2.80 -12.01 5.50
C ALA A 188 -1.45 -12.68 5.23
N GLY A 189 -0.90 -13.33 6.26
CA GLY A 189 0.43 -13.95 6.22
C GLY A 189 1.61 -12.99 6.36
N ALA A 190 1.45 -11.70 6.08
CA ALA A 190 2.52 -10.71 6.19
C ALA A 190 2.51 -9.95 7.53
N GLY A 191 1.33 -9.84 8.15
CA GLY A 191 1.14 -9.20 9.45
C GLY A 191 0.62 -7.77 9.34
N ILE A 192 0.94 -6.96 10.35
CA ILE A 192 0.43 -5.60 10.55
C ILE A 192 1.49 -4.61 10.08
N SER A 193 1.07 -3.55 9.38
CA SER A 193 1.97 -2.52 8.91
C SER A 193 2.63 -1.79 10.08
N ALA A 194 3.90 -1.44 9.93
CA ALA A 194 4.57 -0.51 10.82
C ALA A 194 4.02 0.90 10.59
N GLY A 195 3.87 1.65 11.68
CA GLY A 195 3.32 3.01 11.65
C GLY A 195 2.42 3.29 12.86
N PRO A 196 1.75 4.44 12.88
CA PRO A 196 1.01 4.93 14.06
C PRO A 196 -0.14 4.00 14.47
N TYR A 197 -0.76 3.31 13.51
CA TYR A 197 -1.89 2.42 13.78
C TYR A 197 -1.50 1.00 14.21
N HIS A 198 -0.20 0.68 14.32
CA HIS A 198 0.25 -0.68 14.57
C HIS A 198 -0.39 -1.30 15.82
N ASN A 199 -0.27 -0.62 16.97
CA ASN A 199 -0.72 -1.14 18.27
C ASN A 199 -2.25 -1.29 18.33
N VAL A 200 -3.01 -0.34 17.76
CA VAL A 200 -4.47 -0.42 17.76
C VAL A 200 -4.98 -1.54 16.86
N ILE A 201 -4.35 -1.76 15.70
CA ILE A 201 -4.70 -2.86 14.81
C ILE A 201 -4.31 -4.20 15.43
N GLU A 202 -3.17 -4.28 16.12
CA GLU A 202 -2.75 -5.48 16.84
C GLU A 202 -3.75 -5.87 17.92
N ALA A 203 -4.10 -4.92 18.79
CA ALA A 203 -5.10 -5.13 19.83
C ALA A 203 -6.46 -5.54 19.24
N ALA A 204 -6.90 -4.88 18.15
CA ALA A 204 -8.16 -5.22 17.49
C ALA A 204 -8.15 -6.65 16.93
N LEU A 205 -7.07 -7.07 16.28
CA LEU A 205 -6.90 -8.42 15.76
C LEU A 205 -6.86 -9.46 16.89
N GLU A 206 -6.21 -9.16 18.02
CA GLU A 206 -6.22 -10.02 19.19
C GLU A 206 -7.63 -10.20 19.77
N VAL A 207 -8.41 -9.12 19.90
CA VAL A 207 -9.81 -9.20 20.32
C VAL A 207 -10.63 -10.05 19.35
N LEU A 208 -10.49 -9.84 18.04
CA LEU A 208 -11.22 -10.61 17.04
C LEU A 208 -10.88 -12.10 17.10
N ARG A 209 -9.60 -12.47 17.27
CA ARG A 209 -9.17 -13.87 17.41
C ARG A 209 -9.76 -14.56 18.64
N ASN A 210 -9.93 -13.81 19.73
CA ASN A 210 -10.45 -14.32 21.00
C ASN A 210 -11.98 -14.20 21.13
N THR A 211 -12.65 -13.60 20.15
CA THR A 211 -14.11 -13.43 20.15
C THR A 211 -14.82 -14.72 19.78
N HIS A 212 -15.93 -15.03 20.45
CA HIS A 212 -16.71 -16.24 20.17
C HIS A 212 -17.18 -16.27 18.70
N PRO A 213 -17.02 -17.39 17.96
CA PRO A 213 -17.33 -17.46 16.53
C PRO A 213 -18.77 -17.06 16.17
N ASP A 214 -19.73 -17.29 17.07
CA ASP A 214 -21.12 -16.89 16.84
C ASP A 214 -21.32 -15.37 16.83
N ILE A 215 -20.53 -14.62 17.59
CA ILE A 215 -20.57 -13.15 17.60
C ILE A 215 -20.01 -12.63 16.26
N LEU A 216 -18.88 -13.16 15.83
CA LEU A 216 -18.26 -12.81 14.54
C LEU A 216 -19.20 -13.15 13.37
N ARG A 217 -19.84 -14.33 13.41
CA ARG A 217 -20.83 -14.73 12.41
C ARG A 217 -22.04 -13.80 12.39
N ALA A 218 -22.55 -13.40 13.56
CA ALA A 218 -23.65 -12.45 13.65
C ALA A 218 -23.28 -11.06 13.10
N ALA A 219 -22.00 -10.68 13.20
CA ALA A 219 -21.45 -9.46 12.60
C ALA A 219 -21.06 -9.61 11.12
N SER A 220 -21.31 -10.77 10.50
CA SER A 220 -20.86 -11.10 9.14
C SER A 220 -19.35 -10.87 8.94
N PHE A 221 -18.56 -11.30 9.94
CA PHE A 221 -17.11 -11.14 9.95
C PHE A 221 -16.42 -12.51 10.12
N ASP A 222 -15.49 -12.83 9.23
CA ASP A 222 -14.65 -14.03 9.33
C ASP A 222 -13.19 -13.60 9.14
N LEU A 223 -12.43 -13.58 10.23
CA LEU A 223 -11.05 -13.11 10.22
C LEU A 223 -10.16 -13.96 9.31
N ASN A 224 -10.46 -15.24 9.13
CA ASN A 224 -9.66 -16.13 8.26
C ASN A 224 -9.82 -15.80 6.78
N ARG A 225 -10.83 -15.01 6.41
CA ARG A 225 -11.10 -14.59 5.04
C ARG A 225 -10.58 -13.19 4.72
N VAL A 226 -10.21 -12.44 5.74
CA VAL A 226 -9.61 -11.11 5.58
C VAL A 226 -8.22 -11.28 4.97
N GLN A 227 -8.09 -10.93 3.69
CA GLN A 227 -6.80 -10.83 3.01
C GLN A 227 -6.12 -9.50 3.29
N GLU A 228 -6.90 -8.42 3.44
CA GLU A 228 -6.38 -7.09 3.71
C GLU A 228 -7.29 -6.30 4.68
N LEU A 229 -6.70 -5.67 5.70
CA LEU A 229 -7.33 -4.53 6.37
C LEU A 229 -6.66 -3.27 5.88
N SER A 230 -7.44 -2.29 5.46
CA SER A 230 -6.91 -1.07 4.85
C SER A 230 -7.56 0.17 5.46
N LEU A 231 -6.89 1.31 5.30
CA LEU A 231 -7.37 2.62 5.69
C LEU A 231 -7.89 3.35 4.45
N ASP A 232 -9.07 3.98 4.55
CA ASP A 232 -9.47 5.00 3.59
C ASP A 232 -8.70 6.31 3.90
N PRO A 233 -7.80 6.77 3.01
CA PRO A 233 -6.97 7.96 3.23
C PRO A 233 -7.75 9.28 3.02
N ARG A 234 -9.01 9.22 2.60
CA ARG A 234 -9.79 10.41 2.30
C ARG A 234 -10.30 11.06 3.57
N ALA A 235 -10.46 12.38 3.53
CA ALA A 235 -11.02 13.13 4.64
C ALA A 235 -12.45 12.66 4.95
N PHE A 236 -12.80 12.67 6.23
CA PHE A 236 -14.16 12.35 6.64
C PHE A 236 -15.09 13.54 6.38
N ASP A 237 -15.99 13.40 5.41
CA ASP A 237 -17.01 14.42 5.10
C ASP A 237 -18.23 14.28 6.02
N PHE A 238 -18.32 15.10 7.07
CA PHE A 238 -19.45 15.07 8.02
C PHE A 238 -20.81 15.36 7.37
N ASP A 239 -20.84 16.04 6.23
CA ASP A 239 -22.07 16.42 5.53
C ASP A 239 -22.54 15.34 4.56
N HIS A 240 -21.69 14.39 4.18
CA HIS A 240 -22.07 13.32 3.27
C HIS A 240 -23.21 12.46 3.86
N PRO A 241 -24.35 12.30 3.16
CA PRO A 241 -25.53 11.61 3.72
C PRO A 241 -25.26 10.17 4.19
N VAL A 242 -24.27 9.49 3.59
CA VAL A 242 -23.88 8.14 4.02
C VAL A 242 -23.36 8.10 5.45
N ASN A 243 -22.71 9.17 5.92
CA ASN A 243 -22.10 9.23 7.26
C ASN A 243 -23.15 9.39 8.37
N ARG A 244 -24.41 9.64 8.00
CA ARG A 244 -25.56 9.54 8.90
C ARG A 244 -26.00 8.10 9.17
N ARG A 245 -25.50 7.12 8.40
CA ARG A 245 -25.81 5.72 8.65
C ARG A 245 -25.05 5.25 9.89
N PRO A 246 -25.71 4.51 10.80
CA PRO A 246 -25.03 3.89 11.92
C PRO A 246 -23.84 3.06 11.43
N ASN A 247 -22.75 3.12 12.18
CA ASN A 247 -21.52 2.34 11.98
C ASN A 247 -20.69 2.60 10.72
N TYR A 248 -21.16 3.41 9.76
CA TYR A 248 -20.40 3.67 8.53
C TYR A 248 -19.05 4.37 8.79
N HIS A 249 -18.99 5.18 9.86
CA HIS A 249 -17.78 5.85 10.30
C HIS A 249 -16.72 4.90 10.86
N PHE A 250 -17.05 3.65 11.21
CA PHE A 250 -16.04 2.67 11.64
C PHE A 250 -15.33 2.00 10.46
N GLY A 251 -16.03 1.84 9.34
CA GLY A 251 -15.52 1.15 8.16
C GLY A 251 -16.52 0.16 7.56
N GLY A 252 -16.08 -0.62 6.60
CA GLY A 252 -16.90 -1.66 5.99
C GLY A 252 -16.16 -2.53 5.00
N TRP A 253 -16.79 -3.62 4.61
CA TRP A 253 -16.32 -4.48 3.53
C TRP A 253 -16.25 -3.71 2.21
N ASP A 254 -15.14 -3.85 1.52
CA ASP A 254 -15.01 -3.31 0.18
C ASP A 254 -15.75 -4.20 -0.83
N THR A 255 -16.78 -3.62 -1.45
CA THR A 255 -17.62 -4.33 -2.42
C THR A 255 -16.93 -4.61 -3.75
N ARG A 256 -15.74 -4.06 -3.97
CA ARG A 256 -14.94 -4.28 -5.20
C ARG A 256 -13.86 -5.36 -5.03
N SER A 257 -13.53 -5.72 -3.80
CA SER A 257 -12.58 -6.80 -3.49
C SER A 257 -13.36 -8.06 -3.15
N ILE A 258 -13.50 -8.95 -4.13
CA ILE A 258 -14.29 -10.19 -4.01
C ILE A 258 -13.45 -11.37 -4.45
N THR A 259 -13.39 -12.39 -3.61
CA THR A 259 -12.77 -13.69 -3.91
C THR A 259 -13.58 -14.45 -4.97
N LEU A 260 -12.95 -15.44 -5.63
CA LEU A 260 -13.62 -16.30 -6.61
C LEU A 260 -14.85 -17.03 -6.01
N ASP A 261 -14.82 -17.31 -4.71
CA ASP A 261 -15.91 -17.95 -3.97
C ASP A 261 -17.01 -16.96 -3.54
N GLY A 262 -16.95 -15.70 -3.99
CA GLY A 262 -18.00 -14.70 -3.78
C GLY A 262 -17.98 -13.99 -2.43
N HIS A 263 -16.86 -13.99 -1.71
CA HIS A 263 -16.73 -13.32 -0.41
C HIS A 263 -15.87 -12.08 -0.52
N TYR A 264 -16.26 -11.02 0.19
CA TYR A 264 -15.39 -9.86 0.41
C TYR A 264 -14.17 -10.26 1.25
N ASP A 265 -13.00 -9.77 0.88
CA ASP A 265 -11.72 -10.11 1.53
C ASP A 265 -10.91 -8.89 1.98
N ARG A 266 -11.34 -7.67 1.62
CA ARG A 266 -10.77 -6.41 2.10
C ARG A 266 -11.76 -5.66 2.98
N PHE A 267 -11.36 -5.33 4.19
CA PHE A 267 -12.13 -4.47 5.09
C PHE A 267 -11.45 -3.11 5.21
N VAL A 268 -12.19 -2.03 4.94
CA VAL A 268 -11.64 -0.67 4.89
C VAL A 268 -12.15 0.16 6.06
N LEU A 269 -11.22 0.59 6.90
CA LEU A 269 -11.41 1.42 8.09
C LEU A 269 -11.41 2.90 7.72
N ARG A 270 -12.06 3.73 8.56
CA ARG A 270 -12.02 5.20 8.41
C ARG A 270 -10.96 5.78 9.32
N GLN A 271 -10.16 6.70 8.78
CA GLN A 271 -9.08 7.34 9.53
C GLN A 271 -9.56 8.07 10.78
N VAL A 272 -10.67 8.81 10.71
CA VAL A 272 -11.24 9.51 11.87
C VAL A 272 -11.50 8.59 13.08
N THR A 273 -11.82 7.32 12.84
CA THR A 273 -12.06 6.34 13.91
C THR A 273 -10.75 5.86 14.51
N LEU A 274 -9.72 5.62 13.69
CA LEU A 274 -8.42 5.21 14.20
C LEU A 274 -7.75 6.35 14.96
N ASP A 275 -7.79 7.57 14.42
CA ASP A 275 -7.23 8.76 15.06
C ASP A 275 -7.87 9.04 16.43
N ALA A 276 -9.16 8.74 16.60
CA ALA A 276 -9.86 8.89 17.87
C ALA A 276 -9.46 7.85 18.95
N LEU A 277 -8.72 6.81 18.56
CA LEU A 277 -8.26 5.73 19.45
C LEU A 277 -6.77 5.86 19.83
N LEU A 278 -6.04 6.80 19.21
CA LEU A 278 -4.63 7.12 19.52
C LEU A 278 -4.52 8.19 20.61
#